data_AF-A0A9Q9AX01-F1
#
_entry.id   AF-A0A9Q9AX01-F1
#
_cell.length_a   1.000
_cell.length_b   1.000
_cell.length_c   1.000
_cell.angle_alpha   90.00
_cell.angle_beta   90.00
_cell.angle_gamma   90.00
#
_symmetry.space_group_name_H-M   'P 1'
#
loop_
_entity.id
_entity.type
_entity.pdbx_description
1 polymer ?
#
loop_
_entity_poly.entity_id
_entity_poly.type
_entity_poly.pdbx_seq_one_letter_code
_entity_poly.pdbx_strand_id
1 'polypeptide(L)'
;MALDIFRKPVFDPETEIPSLADKVILITGGTGGLGRETVISFAKHNAGCILFTGRSQTSADETIRLTNAINATTSATFVKCALSAKPPRT
;
A
#
# COMPACT_ATOMS: atom_id res chain seq x y z
N MET A 1 13.03 -33.45 13.29
CA MET A 1 12.16 -32.43 13.95
C MET A 1 12.17 -31.22 13.03
N ALA A 2 11.21 -31.14 12.10
CA ALA A 2 11.12 -30.02 11.18
C ALA A 2 10.66 -28.79 11.96
N LEU A 3 11.39 -27.68 11.87
CA LEU A 3 10.89 -26.40 12.34
C LEU A 3 9.70 -26.03 11.45
N ASP A 4 8.54 -25.83 12.06
CA ASP A 4 7.33 -25.37 11.40
C ASP A 4 7.46 -23.85 11.16
N ILE A 5 8.26 -23.49 10.15
CA ILE A 5 8.64 -22.10 9.82
C ILE A 5 7.43 -21.29 9.31
N PHE A 6 6.37 -21.96 8.88
CA PHE A 6 5.15 -21.34 8.36
C PHE A 6 3.94 -21.68 9.22
N ARG A 7 4.01 -21.33 10.51
CA ARG A 7 2.81 -21.32 11.35
C ARG A 7 1.80 -20.34 10.75
N LYS A 8 0.59 -20.82 10.48
CA LYS A 8 -0.50 -19.98 9.96
C LYS A 8 -0.67 -18.75 10.87
N PRO A 9 -0.63 -17.52 10.31
CA PRO A 9 -0.89 -16.32 11.10
C PRO A 9 -2.28 -16.40 11.72
N VAL A 10 -2.41 -15.89 12.94
CA VAL A 10 -3.69 -15.84 13.69
C VAL A 10 -4.68 -14.86 13.02
N PHE A 11 -4.18 -14.00 12.14
CA PHE A 11 -4.92 -12.95 11.44
C PHE A 11 -5.17 -13.31 9.98
N ASP A 12 -6.41 -13.15 9.52
CA ASP A 12 -6.83 -13.26 8.12
C ASP A 12 -7.16 -11.87 7.53
N PRO A 13 -6.26 -11.30 6.71
CA PRO A 13 -6.44 -9.95 6.18
C PRO A 13 -7.68 -9.80 5.29
N GLU A 14 -8.15 -10.87 4.64
CA GLU A 14 -9.28 -10.78 3.72
C GLU A 14 -10.63 -10.63 4.46
N THR A 15 -10.70 -11.07 5.72
CA THR A 15 -11.94 -11.06 6.52
C THR A 15 -11.91 -10.13 7.72
N GLU A 16 -10.72 -9.91 8.30
CA GLU A 16 -10.58 -9.13 9.54
C GLU A 16 -10.24 -7.65 9.31
N ILE A 17 -9.89 -7.24 8.07
CA ILE A 17 -9.79 -5.82 7.73
C ILE A 17 -11.21 -5.31 7.40
N PRO A 18 -11.76 -4.38 8.20
CA PRO A 18 -13.07 -3.82 7.92
C PRO A 18 -13.04 -2.93 6.67
N SER A 19 -14.22 -2.55 6.18
CA SER A 19 -14.33 -1.57 5.10
C SER A 19 -13.59 -0.28 5.47
N LEU A 20 -12.78 0.21 4.54
CA LEU A 20 -12.02 1.45 4.61
C LEU A 20 -12.67 2.57 3.80
N ALA A 21 -13.95 2.41 3.46
CA ALA A 21 -14.75 3.45 2.83
C ALA A 21 -14.61 4.78 3.59
N ASP A 22 -14.51 5.87 2.82
CA ASP A 22 -14.35 7.24 3.32
C ASP A 22 -13.07 7.50 4.14
N LYS A 23 -12.12 6.56 4.18
CA LYS A 23 -10.81 6.78 4.81
C LYS A 23 -9.79 7.27 3.80
N VAL A 24 -8.97 8.23 4.24
CA VAL A 24 -7.78 8.70 3.54
C VAL A 24 -6.56 8.10 4.24
N ILE A 25 -5.74 7.36 3.52
CA ILE A 25 -4.64 6.58 4.09
C ILE A 25 -3.33 7.01 3.43
N LEU A 26 -2.30 7.28 4.24
CA LEU A 26 -0.94 7.54 3.77
C LEU A 26 -0.03 6.35 4.06
N ILE A 27 0.54 5.76 3.01
CA ILE A 27 1.49 4.65 3.12
C ILE A 27 2.89 5.11 2.74
N THR A 28 3.81 5.10 3.70
CA THR A 28 5.22 5.39 3.43
C THR A 28 5.92 4.16 2.86
N GLY A 29 6.57 4.30 1.70
CA GLY A 29 7.27 3.17 1.05
C GLY A 29 6.36 2.22 0.27
N GLY A 30 5.22 2.70 -0.23
CA GLY A 30 4.24 1.89 -0.98
C GLY A 30 4.69 1.41 -2.36
N THR A 31 5.92 1.71 -2.80
CA THR A 31 6.40 1.36 -4.14
C THR A 31 6.89 -0.09 -4.30
N GLY A 32 6.94 -0.89 -3.22
CA GLY A 32 7.39 -2.28 -3.31
C GLY A 32 7.23 -3.07 -2.00
N GLY A 33 7.55 -4.37 -2.05
CA GLY A 33 7.50 -5.28 -0.91
C GLY A 33 6.16 -5.22 -0.16
N LEU A 34 6.24 -5.19 1.18
CA LEU A 34 5.06 -5.11 2.04
C LEU A 34 4.25 -3.83 1.83
N GLY A 35 4.90 -2.69 1.56
CA GLY A 35 4.19 -1.43 1.35
C GLY A 35 3.26 -1.47 0.14
N ARG A 36 3.69 -2.13 -0.94
CA ARG A 36 2.85 -2.36 -2.13
C ARG A 36 1.67 -3.27 -1.79
N GLU A 37 1.91 -4.36 -1.06
CA GLU A 37 0.85 -5.27 -0.66
C GLU A 37 -0.17 -4.59 0.26
N THR A 38 0.26 -3.68 1.14
CA THR A 38 -0.64 -2.86 1.95
C THR A 38 -1.53 -1.96 1.09
N VAL A 39 -0.98 -1.30 0.06
CA VAL A 39 -1.77 -0.48 -0.87
C VAL A 39 -2.85 -1.33 -1.54
N ILE A 40 -2.46 -2.50 -2.06
CA ILE A 40 -3.34 -3.44 -2.74
C ILE A 40 -4.43 -3.95 -1.79
N SER A 41 -4.05 -4.40 -0.60
CA SER A 41 -4.98 -4.89 0.41
C SER A 41 -6.00 -3.81 0.78
N PHE A 42 -5.57 -2.58 1.07
CA PHE A 42 -6.51 -1.52 1.43
C PHE A 42 -7.46 -1.12 0.29
N ALA A 43 -7.02 -1.24 -0.96
CA ALA A 43 -7.91 -1.06 -2.10
C ALA A 43 -8.97 -2.16 -2.22
N LYS A 44 -8.64 -3.42 -1.89
CA LYS A 44 -9.65 -4.50 -1.78
C LYS A 44 -10.74 -4.16 -0.76
N HIS A 45 -10.39 -3.46 0.32
CA HIS A 45 -11.32 -3.04 1.37
C HIS A 45 -11.96 -1.67 1.11
N ASN A 46 -12.02 -1.21 -0.15
CA ASN A 46 -12.72 0.01 -0.58
C ASN A 46 -12.22 1.29 0.10
N ALA A 47 -10.90 1.43 0.28
CA ALA A 47 -10.33 2.67 0.78
C ALA A 47 -10.82 3.89 -0.04
N GLY A 48 -11.25 4.95 0.63
CA GLY A 48 -11.72 6.16 -0.05
C GLY A 48 -10.62 6.85 -0.86
N CYS A 49 -9.42 6.97 -0.28
CA CYS A 49 -8.24 7.50 -0.95
C CYS A 49 -6.97 6.91 -0.34
N ILE A 50 -6.05 6.48 -1.20
CA ILE A 50 -4.73 5.99 -0.81
C ILE A 50 -3.68 6.92 -1.39
N LEU A 51 -2.93 7.58 -0.51
CA LEU A 51 -1.69 8.26 -0.83
C LEU A 51 -0.55 7.30 -0.49
N PHE A 52 0.41 7.14 -1.39
CA PHE A 52 1.58 6.35 -1.07
C PHE A 52 2.86 6.99 -1.59
N THR A 53 3.95 6.77 -0.86
CA THR A 53 5.23 7.43 -1.11
C THR A 53 6.34 6.45 -1.46
N GLY A 54 7.38 6.96 -2.11
CA GLY A 54 8.55 6.19 -2.50
C GLY A 54 9.45 6.96 -3.46
N ARG A 55 10.50 6.29 -3.92
CA ARG A 55 11.57 6.91 -4.72
C ARG A 55 11.40 6.72 -6.23
N SER A 56 10.82 5.60 -6.63
CA SER A 56 10.73 5.14 -8.02
C SER A 56 9.33 5.39 -8.57
N GLN A 57 9.23 6.19 -9.64
CA GLN A 57 7.97 6.42 -10.36
C GLN A 57 7.49 5.13 -11.04
N THR A 58 8.38 4.43 -11.73
CA THR A 58 8.03 3.18 -12.44
C THR A 58 7.42 2.13 -11.50
N SER A 59 7.98 1.99 -10.29
CA SER A 59 7.46 1.05 -9.29
C SER A 59 6.14 1.53 -8.67
N ALA A 60 5.90 2.84 -8.65
CA ALA A 60 4.63 3.43 -8.25
C ALA A 60 3.55 3.21 -9.31
N ASP A 61 3.86 3.40 -10.59
CA ASP A 61 2.93 3.19 -11.70
C ASP A 61 2.45 1.74 -11.75
N GLU A 62 3.36 0.80 -11.49
CA GLU A 62 3.02 -0.62 -11.35
C GLU A 62 2.06 -0.85 -10.17
N THR A 63 2.30 -0.21 -9.03
CA THR A 63 1.43 -0.32 -7.85
C THR A 63 0.04 0.25 -8.12
N ILE A 64 -0.05 1.39 -8.82
CA ILE A 64 -1.33 1.99 -9.24
C ILE A 64 -2.06 1.06 -10.21
N ARG A 65 -1.35 0.49 -11.19
CA ARG A 65 -1.94 -0.47 -12.14
C ARG A 65 -2.54 -1.67 -11.43
N LEU A 66 -1.81 -2.27 -10.49
CA LEU A 66 -2.29 -3.42 -9.71
C LEU A 66 -3.49 -3.05 -8.84
N THR A 67 -3.46 -1.87 -8.24
CA THR A 67 -4.55 -1.34 -7.42
C THR A 67 -5.83 -1.13 -8.23
N ASN A 68 -5.72 -0.48 -9.40
CA ASN A 68 -6.85 -0.22 -10.29
C ASN A 68 -7.42 -1.51 -10.90
N ALA A 69 -6.60 -2.53 -11.12
CA ALA A 69 -7.06 -3.84 -11.59
C ALA A 69 -7.92 -4.58 -10.56
N ILE A 70 -7.76 -4.27 -9.28
CA ILE A 70 -8.51 -4.86 -8.17
C ILE A 70 -9.76 -4.05 -7.86
N ASN A 71 -9.59 -2.73 -7.73
CA ASN A 71 -10.69 -1.83 -7.40
C ASN A 71 -10.50 -0.49 -8.10
N ALA A 72 -11.21 -0.31 -9.22
CA ALA A 72 -11.18 0.93 -10.01
C ALA A 72 -11.82 2.13 -9.29
N THR A 73 -12.55 1.92 -8.20
CA THR A 73 -13.20 2.99 -7.42
C THR A 73 -12.24 3.64 -6.42
N THR A 74 -11.25 2.90 -5.93
CA THR A 74 -10.27 3.43 -4.96
C THR A 74 -9.28 4.35 -5.67
N SER A 75 -9.18 5.61 -5.23
CA SER A 75 -8.19 6.55 -5.77
C SER A 75 -6.81 6.29 -5.15
N ALA A 76 -5.84 5.86 -5.95
CA ALA A 76 -4.45 5.68 -5.51
C ALA A 76 -3.53 6.73 -6.13
N THR A 77 -2.91 7.57 -5.30
CA THR A 77 -2.03 8.67 -5.73
C THR A 77 -0.61 8.49 -5.19
N PHE A 78 0.36 8.52 -6.09
CA PHE A 78 1.78 8.48 -5.73
C PHE A 78 2.32 9.87 -5.41
N VAL A 79 3.01 9.99 -4.28
CA VAL A 79 3.78 11.18 -3.90
C VAL A 79 5.26 10.81 -3.86
N LYS A 80 6.00 11.23 -4.88
CA LYS A 80 7.45 11.01 -4.93
C LYS A 80 8.10 11.68 -3.72
N CYS A 81 8.72 10.87 -2.87
CA CYS A 81 9.32 11.32 -1.63
C CYS A 81 10.54 10.46 -1.30
N ALA A 82 11.67 11.13 -1.09
CA ALA A 82 12.80 10.54 -0.40
C ALA A 82 12.74 10.98 1.07
N LEU A 83 12.27 10.09 1.95
CA LEU A 83 12.05 10.42 3.38
C LEU A 83 13.31 10.92 4.09
N SER A 84 14.49 10.43 3.68
CA SER A 84 15.77 10.83 4.24
C SER A 84 16.38 12.08 3.59
N ALA A 85 15.70 12.70 2.62
CA ALA A 85 16.24 13.87 1.94
C ALA A 85 16.15 15.10 2.84
N LYS A 86 17.25 15.87 2.88
CA LYS A 86 17.26 17.17 3.53
C LYS A 86 16.40 18.15 2.71
N PRO A 87 15.54 18.97 3.34
CA PRO A 87 14.84 20.02 2.63
C PRO A 87 15.83 21.00 1.96
N PRO A 88 15.44 21.70 0.89
CA PRO A 88 16.27 22.73 0.28
C PRO A 88 16.67 23.77 1.35
N ARG A 89 17.92 24.25 1.31
CA ARG A 89 18.28 25.42 2.14
C ARG A 89 17.58 26.63 1.52
N THR A 90 16.66 27.22 2.28
CA THR A 90 16.11 28.56 2.03
C THR A 90 17.17 29.62 2.23
#